data_AF-A0A2G8SR93-F1
#
_entry.id   AF-A0A2G8SR93-F1
#
_cell.length_a   1.000
_cell.length_b   1.000
_cell.length_c   1.000
_cell.angle_alpha   90.00
_cell.angle_beta   90.00
_cell.angle_gamma   90.00
#
_symmetry.space_group_name_H-M   'P 1'
#
loop_
_entity.id
_entity.type
_entity.pdbx_description
1 polymer ?
#
loop_
_entity_poly.entity_id
_entity_poly.type
_entity_poly.pdbx_seq_one_letter_code
_entity_poly.pdbx_strand_id
1 'polypeptide(L)'
;MTSTTKRPPNISVPTPHAKPVVSVEEWEAAAPLGDIESRSVTLVQSASERSALPPKFSVEEPGPLSRPPTPIIHGKLGQLSRPSTPNIAASPRLPASHALHPKQPIQTPQQFYDWFALIDRSVTHSQEAHIRAHLGTVSDHLETCDRLVQRIEEIDKEVDDMLSGWRSVEESGRSLKDACEQLLQERVRLLSLQYTTKTHLDRTAYWI
;
A
#
# COMPACT_ATOMS: atom_id res chain seq x y z
N MET A 1 -34.74 16.80 59.68
CA MET A 1 -33.38 16.56 60.22
C MET A 1 -32.83 15.34 59.50
N THR A 2 -32.45 15.45 58.23
CA THR A 2 -31.07 15.65 57.73
C THR A 2 -30.12 14.50 58.12
N SER A 3 -30.18 13.41 57.37
CA SER A 3 -29.12 12.38 57.33
C SER A 3 -28.30 12.56 56.05
N THR A 4 -27.13 13.15 56.21
CA THR A 4 -26.08 13.32 55.21
C THR A 4 -25.29 12.03 55.04
N THR A 5 -25.34 11.42 53.85
CA THR A 5 -24.41 10.34 53.45
C THR A 5 -23.63 10.78 52.22
N LYS A 6 -22.32 10.96 52.41
CA LYS A 6 -21.31 11.26 51.38
C LYS A 6 -21.09 10.02 50.50
N ARG A 7 -21.09 10.19 49.17
CA ARG A 7 -20.64 9.20 48.17
C ARG A 7 -19.45 9.79 47.39
N PRO A 8 -18.37 9.02 47.12
CA PRO A 8 -17.06 9.52 46.70
C PRO A 8 -17.01 10.05 45.25
N PRO A 9 -15.93 10.81 44.89
CA PRO A 9 -15.78 11.40 43.56
C PRO A 9 -15.64 10.35 42.47
N ASN A 10 -16.33 10.60 41.36
CA ASN A 10 -16.30 9.82 40.14
C ASN A 10 -14.91 9.92 39.50
N ILE A 11 -14.21 8.80 39.39
CA ILE A 11 -12.93 8.69 38.68
C ILE A 11 -13.25 8.77 37.19
N SER A 12 -12.91 9.89 36.57
CA SER A 12 -12.95 10.07 35.12
C SER A 12 -11.96 9.13 34.44
N VAL A 13 -12.49 8.18 33.69
CA VAL A 13 -11.76 7.36 32.72
C VAL A 13 -11.26 8.28 31.60
N PRO A 14 -9.98 8.22 31.18
CA PRO A 14 -9.50 9.03 30.06
C PRO A 14 -10.11 8.49 28.76
N THR A 15 -10.89 9.33 28.09
CA THR A 15 -11.36 9.13 26.71
C THR A 15 -10.16 9.08 25.75
N PRO A 16 -10.19 8.22 24.72
CA PRO A 16 -9.10 8.12 23.75
C PRO A 16 -9.06 9.40 22.91
N HIS A 17 -7.87 9.99 22.78
CA HIS A 17 -7.63 11.23 22.05
C HIS A 17 -8.40 11.30 20.72
N ALA A 18 -9.25 12.32 20.57
CA ALA A 18 -9.79 12.70 19.28
C ALA A 18 -8.61 13.09 18.37
N LYS A 19 -8.49 12.43 17.21
CA LYS A 19 -7.50 12.79 16.21
C LYS A 19 -7.76 14.23 15.77
N PRO A 20 -6.74 15.11 15.71
CA PRO A 20 -6.93 16.47 15.21
C PRO A 20 -7.41 16.37 13.76
N VAL A 21 -8.63 16.85 13.51
CA VAL A 21 -9.19 17.00 12.16
C VAL A 21 -8.64 18.32 11.64
N VAL A 22 -7.54 18.25 10.90
CA VAL A 22 -6.93 19.40 10.22
C VAL A 22 -7.91 19.87 9.15
N SER A 23 -8.25 21.16 9.15
CA SER A 23 -9.19 21.73 8.15
C SER A 23 -8.52 21.80 6.78
N VAL A 24 -9.33 21.92 5.72
CA VAL A 24 -8.79 22.04 4.34
C VAL A 24 -7.87 23.24 4.23
N GLU A 25 -8.25 24.35 4.85
CA GLU A 25 -7.47 25.59 4.87
C GLU A 25 -6.15 25.42 5.64
N GLU A 26 -6.15 24.64 6.73
CA GLU A 26 -4.93 24.33 7.50
C GLU A 26 -4.01 23.37 6.73
N TRP A 27 -4.56 22.42 5.99
CA TRP A 27 -3.82 21.56 5.06
C TRP A 27 -3.16 22.36 3.94
N GLU A 28 -3.88 23.30 3.32
CA GLU A 28 -3.36 24.16 2.26
C GLU A 28 -2.25 25.09 2.77
N ALA A 29 -2.36 25.59 4.01
CA ALA A 29 -1.35 26.42 4.63
C ALA A 29 -0.07 25.63 5.02
N ALA A 30 -0.21 24.35 5.38
CA ALA A 30 0.92 23.51 5.81
C ALA A 30 1.81 23.04 4.65
N ALA A 31 1.32 23.10 3.41
CA ALA A 31 2.05 22.66 2.22
C ALA A 31 1.79 23.59 1.02
N PRO A 32 2.31 24.83 1.06
CA PRO A 32 2.18 25.76 -0.06
C PRO A 32 2.89 25.19 -1.29
N LEU A 33 2.13 24.99 -2.37
CA LEU A 33 2.68 24.48 -3.63
C LEU A 33 3.54 25.55 -4.32
N GLY A 34 4.73 25.18 -4.76
CA GLY A 34 5.60 26.03 -5.57
C GLY A 34 5.15 26.14 -7.02
N ASP A 35 5.79 27.03 -7.79
CA ASP A 35 5.46 27.31 -9.20
C ASP A 35 5.58 26.09 -10.13
N ILE A 36 6.39 25.10 -9.77
CA ILE A 36 6.59 23.87 -10.55
C ILE A 36 5.46 22.87 -10.28
N GLU A 37 5.08 22.73 -9.01
CA GLU A 37 4.05 21.80 -8.55
C GLU A 37 2.67 22.24 -9.02
N SER A 38 2.38 23.54 -8.92
CA SER A 38 1.17 24.16 -9.47
C SER A 38 1.05 23.92 -10.98
N ARG A 39 2.14 24.07 -11.76
CA ARG A 39 2.15 23.73 -13.19
C ARG A 39 1.87 22.25 -13.46
N SER A 40 2.40 21.34 -12.64
CA SER A 40 2.13 19.91 -12.75
C SER A 40 0.67 19.59 -12.49
N VAL A 41 0.07 20.16 -11.44
CA VAL A 41 -1.34 19.99 -11.10
C VAL A 41 -2.24 20.51 -12.22
N THR A 42 -1.96 21.69 -12.78
CA THR A 42 -2.73 22.23 -13.91
C THR A 42 -2.67 21.32 -15.14
N LEU A 43 -1.51 20.71 -15.41
CA LEU A 43 -1.35 19.79 -16.52
C LEU A 43 -2.20 18.53 -16.35
N VAL A 44 -2.18 17.92 -15.16
CA VAL A 44 -3.01 16.75 -14.82
C VAL A 44 -4.50 17.10 -14.88
N GLN A 45 -4.89 18.26 -14.34
CA GLN A 45 -6.27 18.74 -14.39
C GLN A 45 -6.75 18.87 -15.84
N SER A 46 -5.99 19.55 -16.70
CA SER A 46 -6.33 19.72 -18.12
C SER A 46 -6.41 18.39 -18.90
N ALA A 47 -5.65 17.38 -18.48
CA ALA A 47 -5.71 16.03 -19.05
C ALA A 47 -6.95 15.27 -18.58
N SER A 48 -7.34 15.43 -17.30
CA SER A 48 -8.51 14.78 -16.71
C SER A 48 -9.83 15.30 -17.28
N GLU A 49 -9.92 16.58 -17.59
CA GLU A 49 -11.11 17.22 -18.20
C GLU A 49 -11.38 16.74 -19.64
N ARG A 50 -10.37 16.19 -20.31
CA ARG A 50 -10.49 15.65 -21.68
C ARG A 50 -10.86 14.18 -21.71
N SER A 51 -10.75 13.47 -20.59
CA SER A 51 -11.12 12.06 -20.53
C SER A 51 -12.63 11.94 -20.40
N ALA A 52 -13.29 11.31 -21.38
CA ALA A 52 -14.69 10.98 -21.26
C ALA A 52 -14.93 10.16 -19.99
N LEU A 53 -15.88 10.58 -19.16
CA LEU A 53 -16.27 9.82 -17.98
C LEU A 53 -16.82 8.46 -18.42
N PRO A 54 -16.63 7.40 -17.62
CA PRO A 54 -17.25 6.11 -17.90
C PRO A 54 -18.77 6.30 -18.10
N PRO A 55 -19.42 5.53 -19.00
CA PRO A 55 -20.82 5.72 -19.37
C PRO A 55 -21.83 5.57 -18.21
N LYS A 56 -21.35 5.21 -17.02
CA LYS A 56 -22.13 5.08 -15.77
C LYS A 56 -22.26 6.39 -14.99
N PHE A 57 -21.50 7.43 -15.39
CA PHE A 57 -21.47 8.76 -14.76
C PHE A 57 -21.95 9.87 -15.70
N SER A 58 -22.44 9.53 -16.90
CA SER A 58 -23.08 10.49 -17.80
C SER A 58 -24.43 10.88 -17.20
N VAL A 59 -24.54 12.14 -16.74
CA VAL A 59 -25.72 12.72 -16.04
C VAL A 59 -26.88 13.03 -17.01
N GLU A 60 -27.09 12.20 -18.02
CA GLU A 60 -28.14 12.40 -19.02
C GLU A 60 -28.80 11.06 -19.39
N GLU A 61 -29.50 10.44 -18.44
CA GLU A 61 -30.50 9.39 -18.71
C GLU A 61 -31.39 9.18 -17.47
N PRO A 62 -32.68 9.57 -17.49
CA PRO A 62 -33.63 9.24 -16.43
C PRO A 62 -34.09 7.78 -16.60
N GLY A 63 -33.21 6.83 -16.30
CA GLY A 63 -33.48 5.39 -16.28
C GLY A 63 -33.46 4.84 -14.85
N PRO A 64 -34.33 3.86 -14.48
CA PRO A 64 -34.54 3.46 -13.09
C PRO A 64 -33.28 2.88 -12.43
N LEU A 65 -32.94 3.50 -11.29
CA LEU A 65 -31.82 3.20 -10.40
C LEU A 65 -31.81 1.72 -9.95
N SER A 66 -31.04 0.87 -10.62
CA SER A 66 -30.65 -0.44 -10.08
C SER A 66 -29.38 -0.30 -9.24
N ARG A 67 -29.59 -0.02 -7.95
CA ARG A 67 -28.55 -0.04 -6.92
C ARG A 67 -28.01 -1.48 -6.77
N PRO A 68 -26.69 -1.73 -6.80
CA PRO A 68 -26.16 -3.04 -6.47
C PRO A 68 -26.26 -3.27 -4.95
N PRO A 69 -26.86 -4.38 -4.47
CA PRO A 69 -26.85 -4.70 -3.05
C PRO A 69 -25.48 -5.28 -2.65
N THR A 70 -24.97 -4.81 -1.51
CA THR A 70 -23.79 -5.33 -0.82
C THR A 70 -24.00 -6.78 -0.35
N PRO A 71 -22.92 -7.59 -0.19
CA PRO A 71 -23.06 -8.97 0.25
C PRO A 71 -23.31 -8.99 1.77
N ILE A 72 -24.51 -9.39 2.16
CA ILE A 72 -24.83 -9.76 3.55
C ILE A 72 -24.69 -11.28 3.65
N ILE A 73 -23.71 -11.76 4.41
CA ILE A 73 -23.59 -13.17 4.77
C ILE A 73 -23.56 -13.28 6.30
N HIS A 74 -24.66 -13.75 6.89
CA HIS A 74 -24.77 -14.92 7.79
C HIS A 74 -25.95 -14.80 8.76
N GLY A 75 -26.87 -15.78 8.72
CA GLY A 75 -27.99 -15.83 9.65
C GLY A 75 -29.00 -16.98 9.52
N LYS A 76 -28.51 -18.22 9.37
CA LYS A 76 -29.11 -19.50 9.82
C LYS A 76 -30.53 -19.94 9.36
N LEU A 77 -30.55 -21.21 8.93
CA LEU A 77 -31.66 -22.20 8.85
C LEU A 77 -32.58 -22.18 7.62
N GLY A 78 -32.32 -23.16 6.76
CA GLY A 78 -33.37 -24.03 6.23
C GLY A 78 -33.98 -23.61 4.91
N GLN A 79 -33.48 -24.16 3.81
CA GLN A 79 -34.24 -25.10 2.98
C GLN A 79 -33.43 -25.46 1.73
N LEU A 80 -33.41 -26.76 1.50
CA LEU A 80 -32.92 -27.44 0.31
C LEU A 80 -33.62 -26.87 -0.92
N SER A 81 -32.91 -26.18 -1.82
CA SER A 81 -33.37 -25.92 -3.18
C SER A 81 -32.18 -25.66 -4.10
N ARG A 82 -32.20 -26.42 -5.19
CA ARG A 82 -31.25 -26.51 -6.31
C ARG A 82 -30.72 -25.16 -6.79
N PRO A 83 -29.54 -25.11 -7.45
CA PRO A 83 -29.07 -23.88 -8.10
C PRO A 83 -30.04 -23.48 -9.21
N SER A 84 -30.74 -22.36 -9.01
CA SER A 84 -31.54 -21.69 -10.02
C SER A 84 -30.64 -21.16 -11.12
N THR A 85 -30.84 -21.65 -12.34
CA THR A 85 -30.35 -21.04 -13.58
C THR A 85 -30.74 -19.56 -13.66
N PRO A 86 -29.87 -18.68 -14.18
CA PRO A 86 -30.19 -17.26 -14.30
C PRO A 86 -31.31 -17.03 -15.32
N ASN A 87 -32.33 -16.30 -14.90
CA ASN A 87 -33.46 -15.87 -15.73
C ASN A 87 -33.01 -14.73 -16.65
N ILE A 88 -32.69 -15.05 -17.91
CA ILE A 88 -32.44 -14.05 -18.96
C ILE A 88 -33.78 -13.71 -19.62
N ALA A 89 -34.40 -12.64 -19.13
CA ALA A 89 -35.55 -12.01 -19.77
C ALA A 89 -35.07 -11.07 -20.90
N ALA A 90 -35.65 -11.27 -22.09
CA ALA A 90 -35.74 -10.35 -23.23
C ALA A 90 -34.43 -9.87 -23.89
N SER A 91 -33.79 -10.77 -24.65
CA SER A 91 -33.14 -10.42 -25.91
C SER A 91 -33.86 -11.19 -27.03
N PRO A 92 -33.98 -10.68 -28.27
CA PRO A 92 -34.69 -11.39 -29.33
C PRO A 92 -33.93 -12.71 -29.59
N ARG A 93 -34.49 -13.82 -29.12
CA ARG A 93 -33.91 -15.15 -29.31
C ARG A 93 -34.05 -15.51 -30.78
N LEU A 94 -33.03 -15.19 -31.57
CA LEU A 94 -32.70 -16.02 -32.72
C LEU A 94 -32.52 -17.46 -32.20
N PRO A 95 -33.04 -18.49 -32.87
CA PRO A 95 -32.75 -19.87 -32.51
C PRO A 95 -31.32 -20.16 -32.97
N ALA A 96 -30.34 -19.59 -32.28
CA ALA A 96 -28.97 -20.08 -32.37
C ALA A 96 -29.00 -21.44 -31.68
N SER A 97 -29.17 -22.49 -32.48
CA SER A 97 -28.85 -23.85 -32.05
C SER A 97 -27.48 -23.76 -31.34
N HIS A 98 -27.45 -24.10 -30.04
CA HIS A 98 -26.20 -24.15 -29.30
C HIS A 98 -25.17 -24.94 -30.14
N ALA A 99 -23.90 -24.54 -30.14
CA ALA A 99 -22.88 -25.13 -31.02
C ALA A 99 -22.77 -26.67 -30.89
N LEU A 100 -23.23 -27.21 -29.77
CA LEU A 100 -23.28 -28.65 -29.47
C LEU A 100 -24.67 -29.27 -29.65
N HIS A 101 -25.67 -28.56 -30.16
CA HIS A 101 -26.99 -29.13 -30.42
C HIS A 101 -26.91 -30.11 -31.60
N PRO A 102 -27.58 -31.28 -31.56
CA PRO A 102 -27.59 -32.20 -32.69
C PRO A 102 -28.08 -31.50 -33.96
N LYS A 103 -27.32 -31.62 -35.05
CA LYS A 103 -27.66 -31.02 -36.35
C LYS A 103 -28.88 -31.70 -37.01
N GLN A 104 -29.20 -32.91 -36.58
CA GLN A 104 -30.36 -33.68 -37.01
C GLN A 104 -31.03 -34.33 -35.78
N PRO A 105 -32.35 -34.57 -35.81
CA PRO A 105 -33.03 -35.31 -34.76
C PRO A 105 -32.39 -36.68 -34.57
N ILE A 106 -32.03 -37.01 -33.34
CA ILE A 106 -31.42 -38.30 -32.99
C ILE A 106 -32.48 -39.39 -33.14
N GLN A 107 -32.23 -40.37 -34.00
CA GLN A 107 -33.14 -41.48 -34.27
C GLN A 107 -32.63 -42.83 -33.76
N THR A 108 -31.33 -42.95 -33.48
CA THR A 108 -30.72 -44.19 -32.98
C THR A 108 -29.91 -43.97 -31.70
N PRO A 109 -29.77 -45.00 -30.84
CA PRO A 109 -28.90 -44.92 -29.66
C PRO A 109 -27.44 -44.59 -30.01
N GLN A 110 -26.95 -45.09 -31.15
CA GLN A 110 -25.59 -44.80 -31.61
C GLN A 110 -25.38 -43.29 -31.85
N GLN A 111 -26.34 -42.64 -32.52
CA GLN A 111 -26.29 -41.19 -32.76
C GLN A 111 -26.31 -40.38 -31.45
N PHE A 112 -27.00 -40.89 -30.42
CA PHE A 112 -26.96 -40.28 -29.09
C PHE A 112 -25.57 -40.38 -28.47
N TYR A 113 -24.93 -41.55 -28.50
CA TYR A 113 -23.58 -41.72 -27.94
C TYR A 113 -22.53 -40.89 -28.67
N ASP A 114 -22.59 -40.82 -30.00
CA ASP A 114 -21.66 -40.01 -30.80
C ASP A 114 -21.81 -38.51 -30.48
N TRP A 115 -23.05 -38.02 -30.35
CA TRP A 115 -23.33 -36.65 -29.94
C TRP A 115 -22.90 -36.37 -28.49
N PHE A 116 -23.19 -37.30 -27.57
CA PHE A 116 -22.81 -37.17 -26.17
C PHE A 116 -21.28 -37.14 -26.01
N ALA A 117 -20.54 -37.94 -26.78
CA ALA A 117 -19.08 -37.92 -26.78
C ALA A 117 -18.52 -36.56 -27.25
N LEU A 118 -19.18 -35.88 -28.19
CA LEU A 118 -18.81 -34.51 -28.59
C LEU A 118 -19.04 -33.50 -27.46
N ILE A 119 -20.15 -33.65 -26.71
CA ILE A 119 -20.41 -32.82 -25.54
C ILE A 119 -19.35 -33.07 -24.47
N ASP A 120 -19.10 -34.34 -24.14
CA ASP A 120 -18.16 -34.71 -23.09
C ASP A 120 -16.77 -34.15 -23.40
N ARG A 121 -16.29 -34.35 -24.64
CA ARG A 121 -15.03 -33.77 -25.11
C ARG A 121 -15.02 -32.23 -25.03
N SER A 122 -16.11 -31.57 -25.42
CA SER A 122 -16.22 -30.11 -25.35
C SER A 122 -16.17 -29.61 -23.91
N VAL A 123 -16.85 -30.29 -22.99
CA VAL A 123 -16.85 -29.95 -21.57
C VAL A 123 -15.46 -30.17 -20.98
N THR A 124 -14.85 -31.33 -21.19
CA THR A 124 -13.48 -31.62 -20.73
C THR A 124 -12.51 -30.55 -21.22
N HIS A 125 -12.55 -30.21 -22.52
CA HIS A 125 -11.66 -29.21 -23.08
C HIS A 125 -11.88 -27.82 -22.46
N SER A 126 -13.13 -27.39 -22.26
CA SER A 126 -13.42 -26.09 -21.65
C SER A 126 -12.96 -25.99 -20.19
N GLN A 127 -13.12 -27.08 -19.43
CA GLN A 127 -12.68 -27.14 -18.04
C GLN A 127 -11.16 -27.15 -17.95
N GLU A 128 -10.51 -27.96 -18.77
CA GLU A 128 -9.04 -28.03 -18.84
C GLU A 128 -8.45 -26.66 -19.23
N ALA A 129 -9.04 -25.97 -20.20
CA ALA A 129 -8.62 -24.64 -20.62
C ALA A 129 -8.74 -23.63 -19.47
N HIS A 130 -9.85 -23.64 -18.73
CA HIS A 130 -10.04 -22.76 -17.57
C HIS A 130 -9.05 -23.06 -16.45
N ILE A 131 -8.82 -24.34 -16.13
CA ILE A 131 -7.85 -24.74 -15.11
C ILE A 131 -6.44 -24.31 -15.51
N ARG A 132 -6.04 -24.53 -16.77
CA ARG A 132 -4.73 -24.12 -17.27
C ARG A 132 -4.55 -22.59 -17.21
N ALA A 133 -5.58 -21.84 -17.58
CA ALA A 133 -5.55 -20.37 -17.50
C ALA A 133 -5.37 -19.90 -16.05
N HIS A 134 -6.15 -20.45 -15.11
CA HIS A 134 -6.05 -20.11 -13.69
C HIS A 134 -4.68 -20.49 -13.10
N LEU A 135 -4.14 -21.66 -13.45
CA LEU A 135 -2.80 -22.07 -13.04
C LEU A 135 -1.73 -21.12 -13.59
N GLY A 136 -1.87 -20.65 -14.84
CA GLY A 136 -1.02 -19.60 -15.40
C GLY A 136 -1.04 -18.34 -14.55
N THR A 137 -2.23 -17.81 -14.25
CA THR A 137 -2.36 -16.62 -13.40
C THR A 137 -1.73 -16.80 -12.02
N VAL A 138 -1.95 -17.93 -11.35
CA VAL A 138 -1.33 -18.21 -10.04
C VAL A 138 0.19 -18.29 -10.16
N SER A 139 0.71 -18.92 -11.21
CA SER A 139 2.16 -18.99 -11.48
C SER A 139 2.77 -17.59 -11.63
N ASP A 140 2.12 -16.70 -12.39
CA ASP A 140 2.59 -15.33 -12.59
C ASP A 140 2.58 -14.52 -11.27
N HIS A 141 1.58 -14.76 -10.42
CA HIS A 141 1.50 -14.12 -9.11
C HIS A 141 2.61 -14.61 -8.18
N LEU A 142 2.89 -15.92 -8.17
CA LEU A 142 3.99 -16.50 -7.39
C LEU A 142 5.33 -15.93 -7.84
N GLU A 143 5.60 -15.90 -9.14
CA GLU A 143 6.83 -15.32 -9.68
C GLU A 143 6.98 -13.83 -9.30
N THR A 144 5.87 -13.10 -9.25
CA THR A 144 5.85 -11.71 -8.80
C THR A 144 6.15 -11.59 -7.31
N CYS A 145 5.59 -12.46 -6.47
CA CYS A 145 5.94 -12.53 -5.05
C CYS A 145 7.42 -12.84 -4.84
N ASP A 146 7.98 -13.80 -5.58
CA ASP A 146 9.40 -14.15 -5.49
C ASP A 146 10.30 -12.95 -5.86
N ARG A 147 9.95 -12.22 -6.93
CA ARG A 147 10.65 -10.98 -7.30
C ARG A 147 10.58 -9.91 -6.20
N LEU A 148 9.43 -9.76 -5.54
CA LEU A 148 9.28 -8.81 -4.45
C LEU A 148 10.12 -9.20 -3.23
N VAL A 149 10.15 -10.48 -2.87
CA VAL A 149 10.98 -10.99 -1.77
C VAL A 149 12.46 -10.73 -2.07
N GLN A 150 12.94 -11.08 -3.26
CA GLN A 150 14.31 -10.80 -3.66
C GLN A 150 14.63 -9.31 -3.56
N ARG A 151 13.71 -8.44 -3.99
CA ARG A 151 13.92 -7.00 -3.94
C ARG A 151 13.99 -6.47 -2.51
N ILE A 152 13.19 -7.02 -1.59
CA ILE A 152 13.25 -6.68 -0.17
C ILE A 152 14.60 -7.08 0.41
N GLU A 153 15.08 -8.28 0.12
CA GLU A 153 16.40 -8.75 0.58
C GLU A 153 17.55 -7.87 0.07
N GLU A 154 17.48 -7.41 -1.18
CA GLU A 154 18.45 -6.46 -1.74
C GLU A 154 18.43 -5.12 -0.99
N ILE A 155 17.24 -4.59 -0.70
CA ILE A 155 17.07 -3.32 0.01
C ILE A 155 17.57 -3.45 1.46
N ASP A 156 17.24 -4.54 2.14
CA ASP A 156 17.69 -4.80 3.51
C ASP A 156 19.22 -4.80 3.58
N LYS A 157 19.88 -5.44 2.61
CA LYS A 157 21.34 -5.41 2.50
C LYS A 157 21.88 -4.00 2.27
N GLU A 158 21.27 -3.23 1.36
CA GLU A 158 21.69 -1.86 1.08
C GLU A 158 21.55 -0.95 2.32
N VAL A 159 20.47 -1.14 3.10
CA VAL A 159 20.25 -0.42 4.35
C VAL A 159 21.28 -0.81 5.40
N ASP A 160 21.61 -2.09 5.55
CA ASP A 160 22.65 -2.57 6.46
C ASP A 160 24.03 -2.00 6.09
N ASP A 161 24.36 -2.00 4.80
CA ASP A 161 25.61 -1.42 4.29
C ASP A 161 25.67 0.09 4.58
N MET A 162 24.58 0.82 4.37
CA MET A 162 24.47 2.25 4.69
C MET A 162 24.62 2.51 6.19
N LEU A 163 23.98 1.71 7.05
CA LEU A 163 24.11 1.82 8.51
C LEU A 163 25.55 1.54 8.96
N SER A 164 26.21 0.56 8.36
CA SER A 164 27.61 0.26 8.64
C SER A 164 28.53 1.43 8.25
N GLY A 165 28.29 2.04 7.08
CA GLY A 165 29.00 3.21 6.60
C GLY A 165 28.82 4.41 7.52
N TRP A 166 27.57 4.67 7.94
CA TRP A 166 27.27 5.75 8.89
C TRP A 166 28.00 5.56 10.23
N ARG A 167 27.98 4.35 10.79
CA ARG A 167 28.71 4.04 12.04
C ARG A 167 30.21 4.25 11.89
N SER A 168 30.79 3.86 10.75
CA SER A 168 32.20 4.05 10.46
C SER A 168 32.59 5.53 10.40
N VAL A 169 31.76 6.36 9.74
CA VAL A 169 31.96 7.81 9.67
C VAL A 169 31.86 8.45 11.05
N GLU A 170 30.85 8.06 11.82
CA GLU A 170 30.61 8.57 13.16
C GLU A 170 31.78 8.22 14.12
N GLU A 171 32.33 7.01 14.01
CA GLU A 171 33.50 6.59 14.78
C GLU A 171 34.79 7.32 14.33
N SER A 172 34.98 7.46 13.02
CA SER A 172 36.09 8.22 12.46
C SER A 172 36.03 9.70 12.86
N GLY A 173 34.82 10.26 12.93
CA GLY A 173 34.57 11.63 13.39
C GLY A 173 34.90 11.82 14.87
N ARG A 174 34.52 10.86 15.74
CA ARG A 174 34.93 10.85 17.15
C ARG A 174 36.44 10.78 17.30
N SER A 175 37.09 9.84 16.63
CA SER A 175 38.55 9.69 16.66
C SER A 175 39.28 10.96 16.20
N LEU A 176 38.81 11.59 15.11
CA LEU A 176 39.37 12.85 14.63
C LEU A 176 39.16 14.00 15.62
N LYS A 177 37.99 14.08 16.24
CA LYS A 177 37.71 15.08 17.28
C LYS A 177 38.65 14.92 18.47
N ASP A 178 38.84 13.69 18.97
CA ASP A 178 39.71 13.40 20.10
C ASP A 178 41.17 13.78 19.78
N ALA A 179 41.64 13.47 18.57
CA ALA A 179 42.96 13.88 18.10
C ALA A 179 43.10 15.42 18.05
N CYS A 180 42.08 16.14 17.56
CA CYS A 180 42.07 17.60 17.56
C CYS A 180 42.11 18.17 18.99
N GLU A 181 41.38 17.57 19.94
CA GLU A 181 41.37 17.99 21.33
C GLU A 181 42.75 17.81 21.98
N GLN A 182 43.40 16.67 21.77
CA GLN A 182 44.76 16.42 22.26
C GLN A 182 45.76 17.45 21.70
N LEU A 183 45.67 17.77 20.41
CA LEU A 183 46.52 18.79 19.79
C LEU A 183 46.30 20.18 20.41
N LEU A 184 45.05 20.54 20.70
CA LEU A 184 44.72 21.79 21.38
C LEU A 184 45.28 21.82 22.81
N GLN A 185 45.15 20.72 23.56
CA GLN A 185 45.71 20.61 24.91
C GLN A 185 47.24 20.77 24.90
N GLU A 186 47.95 20.11 23.98
CA GLU A 186 49.41 20.24 23.88
C GLU A 186 49.82 21.67 23.49
N ARG A 187 49.07 22.31 22.57
CA ARG A 187 49.31 23.73 22.25
C ARG A 187 49.17 24.63 23.48
N VAL A 188 48.13 24.45 24.29
CA VAL A 188 47.92 25.21 25.53
C VAL A 188 49.06 24.97 26.52
N ARG A 189 49.51 23.72 26.65
CA ARG A 189 50.64 23.33 27.51
C ARG A 189 51.93 24.02 27.08
N LEU A 190 52.24 24.03 25.78
CA LEU A 190 53.42 24.69 25.22
C LEU A 190 53.40 26.21 25.45
N LEU A 191 52.23 26.86 25.26
CA LEU A 191 52.08 28.29 25.54
C LEU A 191 52.26 28.63 27.02
N SER A 192 51.73 27.79 27.92
CA SER A 192 51.93 27.94 29.36
C SER A 192 53.41 27.80 29.75
N LEU A 193 54.11 26.83 29.17
CA LEU A 193 55.54 26.66 29.37
C LEU A 193 56.32 27.89 28.88
N GLN A 194 56.01 28.40 27.69
CA GLN A 194 56.63 29.62 27.15
C GLN A 194 56.39 30.84 28.04
N TYR A 195 55.19 31.01 28.57
CA TYR A 195 54.90 32.11 29.50
C TYR A 195 55.68 31.96 30.82
N THR A 196 55.77 30.75 31.35
CA THR A 196 56.52 30.44 32.58
C THR A 196 58.01 30.69 32.40
N THR A 197 58.60 30.27 31.27
CA THR A 197 60.02 30.53 30.99
C THR A 197 60.29 32.01 30.80
N LYS A 198 59.41 32.74 30.09
CA LYS A 198 59.50 34.19 29.95
C LYS A 198 59.46 34.90 31.30
N THR A 199 58.47 34.58 32.15
CA THR A 199 58.34 35.20 33.47
C THR A 199 59.51 34.87 34.40
N HIS A 200 60.08 33.66 34.30
CA HIS A 200 61.30 33.31 35.04
C HIS A 200 62.50 34.15 34.58
N LEU A 201 62.69 34.29 33.27
CA LEU A 201 63.75 35.15 32.71
C LEU A 201 63.60 36.61 33.14
N ASP A 202 62.40 37.16 33.03
CA ASP A 202 62.10 38.54 33.42
C ASP A 202 62.40 38.75 34.92
N ARG A 203 62.06 37.78 35.78
CA ARG A 203 62.43 37.81 37.21
C ARG A 203 63.94 37.77 37.44
N THR A 204 64.65 36.88 36.76
CA THR A 204 66.12 36.80 36.89
C THR A 204 66.82 38.07 36.43
N ALA A 205 66.29 38.77 35.42
CA ALA A 205 66.81 40.04 34.95
C ALA A 205 66.59 41.21 35.93
N TYR A 206 65.58 41.12 36.80
CA TYR A 206 65.31 42.12 37.85
C TYR A 206 66.25 42.04 39.06
N TRP A 207 67.00 40.95 39.21
CA TRP A 207 67.91 40.71 40.34
C TRP A 207 69.40 40.91 40.00
N ILE A 208 69.70 41.41 38.80
CA ILE A 208 71.05 41.78 38.32
C ILE A 208 71.08 43.29 38.12
#